data_AF-A0A357R5F3-F1
#
_entry.id   AF-A0A357R5F3-F1
#
_cell.length_a   1.000
_cell.length_b   1.000
_cell.length_c   1.000
_cell.angle_alpha   90.00
_cell.angle_beta   90.00
_cell.angle_gamma   90.00
#
_symmetry.space_group_name_H-M   'P 1'
#
loop_
_entity.id
_entity.type
_entity.pdbx_description
1 polymer ?
#
loop_
_entity_poly.entity_id
_entity_poly.type
_entity_poly.pdbx_seq_one_letter_code
_entity_poly.pdbx_strand_id
1 'polypeptide(L)' 'MRAKKRQRQSELQSLLDDNPFLTDQELAERFAVSIQTIRLDRMELGIPELRERVKMVA' A
#
# COMPACT_ATOMS: atom_id res chain seq x y z
N MET A 1 15.47 -11.57 2.64
CA MET A 1 14.49 -10.85 1.79
C MET A 1 13.03 -11.04 2.23
N ARG A 2 12.56 -12.25 2.52
CA ARG A 2 11.15 -12.48 2.95
C ARG A 2 10.71 -11.68 4.18
N ALA A 3 11.56 -11.52 5.20
CA ALA A 3 11.24 -10.71 6.38
C ALA A 3 10.97 -9.23 6.03
N LYS A 4 11.82 -8.63 5.17
CA LYS A 4 11.64 -7.24 4.71
C LYS A 4 10.34 -7.05 3.92
N LYS A 5 9.95 -8.04 3.11
CA LYS A 5 8.66 -8.02 2.38
C LYS A 5 7.49 -8.03 3.34
N ARG A 6 7.44 -8.98 4.28
CA ARG A 6 6.34 -9.08 5.26
C ARG A 6 6.21 -7.83 6.12
N GLN A 7 7.34 -7.28 6.57
CA GLN A 7 7.35 -6.04 7.33
C GLN A 7 6.77 -4.87 6.52
N ARG A 8 7.26 -4.67 5.29
CA ARG A 8 6.72 -3.64 4.39
C ARG A 8 5.23 -3.83 4.13
N GLN A 9 4.78 -5.06 3.92
CA GLN A 9 3.36 -5.38 3.71
C GLN A 9 2.51 -5.04 4.93
N SER A 10 2.98 -5.35 6.14
CA SER A 10 2.30 -4.97 7.38
C SER A 10 2.23 -3.45 7.53
N GLU A 11 3.34 -2.75 7.29
CA GLU A 11 3.40 -1.28 7.38
C GLU A 11 2.53 -0.61 6.30
N LEU A 12 2.48 -1.17 5.09
CA LEU A 12 1.64 -0.71 3.98
C LEU A 12 0.15 -0.77 4.34
N GLN A 13 -0.29 -1.87 4.96
CA GLN A 13 -1.67 -2.00 5.43
C GLN A 13 -1.99 -0.94 6.47
N SER A 14 -1.18 -0.84 7.54
CA SER A 14 -1.41 0.16 8.59
C SER A 14 -1.42 1.60 8.06
N LEU A 15 -0.51 1.95 7.16
CA LEU A 15 -0.47 3.27 6.53
C LEU A 15 -1.73 3.60 5.72
N LEU A 16 -2.28 2.61 5.02
CA LEU A 16 -3.49 2.78 4.22
C LEU A 16 -4.76 2.75 5.06
N ASP A 17 -4.75 2.07 6.20
CA ASP A 17 -5.83 2.12 7.19
C ASP A 17 -5.88 3.51 7.85
N ASP A 18 -4.72 4.09 8.19
CA ASP A 18 -4.60 5.43 8.78
C ASP A 18 -4.86 6.55 7.76
N ASN A 19 -4.37 6.40 6.53
CA ASN A 19 -4.55 7.36 5.46
C ASN A 19 -4.89 6.67 4.12
N PRO A 20 -6.19 6.43 3.85
CA PRO A 20 -6.63 5.70 2.65
C PRO A 20 -6.41 6.48 1.35
N PHE A 21 -6.12 7.79 1.45
CA PHE A 21 -5.90 8.70 0.33
C PHE A 21 -4.48 8.63 -0.26
N LEU A 22 -3.55 7.91 0.38
CA LEU A 22 -2.19 7.77 -0.13
C LEU A 22 -2.18 7.07 -1.50
N THR A 23 -1.44 7.65 -2.43
CA THR A 23 -1.24 7.11 -3.78
C THR A 23 -0.13 6.06 -3.79
N ASP A 24 -0.13 5.18 -4.80
CA ASP A 24 0.95 4.18 -4.96
C ASP A 24 2.32 4.85 -5.18
N GLN A 25 2.36 6.06 -5.72
CA GLN A 25 3.58 6.85 -5.91
C GLN A 25 4.18 7.25 -4.56
N GLU A 26 3.38 7.85 -3.68
CA GLU A 26 3.82 8.28 -2.35
C GLU A 26 4.26 7.10 -1.49
N LEU A 27 3.55 5.97 -1.59
CA LEU A 27 3.91 4.73 -0.91
C LEU A 27 5.24 4.17 -1.45
N ALA A 28 5.43 4.19 -2.77
CA ALA A 28 6.66 3.72 -3.40
C ALA A 28 7.88 4.55 -2.95
N GLU A 29 7.74 5.87 -2.91
CA GLU A 29 8.76 6.78 -2.39
C GLU A 29 9.06 6.52 -0.91
N ARG A 30 8.02 6.39 -0.08
CA ARG A 30 8.17 6.12 1.37
C ARG A 30 8.90 4.82 1.67
N PHE A 31 8.60 3.76 0.91
CA PHE A 31 9.22 2.45 1.10
C PHE A 31 10.51 2.26 0.28
N ALA A 32 10.93 3.27 -0.48
CA ALA A 32 12.06 3.21 -1.40
C ALA A 32 12.01 1.99 -2.35
N VAL A 33 10.83 1.74 -2.92
CA VAL A 33 10.58 0.67 -3.89
C VAL A 33 9.92 1.22 -5.15
N SER A 34 9.75 0.39 -6.18
CA SER A 34 8.98 0.79 -7.35
C SER A 34 7.48 0.79 -7.06
N ILE A 35 6.71 1.61 -7.80
CA ILE A 35 5.24 1.58 -7.81
C ILE A 35 4.73 0.16 -8.09
N GLN A 36 5.38 -0.57 -9.00
CA GLN A 36 5.05 -1.96 -9.31
C GLN A 36 5.14 -2.86 -8.07
N THR A 37 6.13 -2.64 -7.19
CA THR A 37 6.27 -3.39 -5.94
C THR A 37 5.08 -3.12 -5.00
N ILE A 38 4.68 -1.85 -4.85
CA ILE A 38 3.50 -1.48 -4.04
C ILE A 38 2.23 -2.11 -4.59
N ARG A 39 2.02 -2.07 -5.91
CA ARG A 39 0.86 -2.70 -6.55
C ARG A 39 0.80 -4.20 -6.28
N LEU A 40 1.93 -4.90 -6.41
CA LEU A 40 2.01 -6.33 -6.11
C LEU A 40 1.71 -6.61 -4.63
N ASP A 41 2.30 -5.84 -3.71
CA ASP A 41 2.05 -5.99 -2.27
C ASP A 41 0.58 -5.73 -1.93
N ARG A 42 -0.04 -4.71 -2.52
CA ARG A 42 -1.48 -4.45 -2.37
C ARG A 42 -2.35 -5.58 -2.90
N MET A 43 -2.03 -6.11 -4.09
CA MET A 43 -2.77 -7.25 -4.66
C MET A 43 -2.66 -8.50 -3.77
N GLU A 44 -1.48 -8.77 -3.22
CA GLU A 44 -1.28 -9.90 -2.30
C GLU A 44 -2.03 -9.73 -0.97
N LEU A 45 -2.18 -8.49 -0.49
CA LEU A 45 -2.92 -8.16 0.72
C LEU A 45 -4.42 -7.95 0.49
N GLY A 46 -4.89 -7.98 -0.76
CA GLY A 46 -6.29 -7.69 -1.09
C GLY A 46 -6.68 -6.21 -0.94
N ILE A 47 -5.72 -5.29 -0.93
CA ILE A 47 -5.96 -3.86 -0.74
C ILE A 47 -6.46 -3.20 -2.05
N PRO A 48 -7.69 -2.69 -2.09
CA PRO A 48 -8.29 -2.09 -3.28
C PRO A 48 -7.59 -0.80 -3.69
N GLU A 49 -7.83 -0.34 -4.93
CA GLU A 49 -7.24 0.89 -5.47
C GLU A 49 -7.76 2.16 -4.82
N LEU A 50 -7.00 3.25 -4.98
CA LEU A 50 -7.29 4.54 -4.35
C LEU A 50 -8.74 4.96 -4.55
N ARG A 51 -9.25 4.85 -5.79
CA ARG A 51 -10.63 5.21 -6.12
C ARG A 51 -11.64 4.45 -5.26
N GLU A 52 -11.44 3.14 -5.09
CA GLU A 52 -12.33 2.29 -4.30
C GLU A 52 -12.17 2.54 -2.80
N ARG A 53 -10.94 2.78 -2.32
CA ARG A 53 -10.68 3.15 -0.91
C ARG A 53 -11.36 4.46 -0.52
N VAL A 54 -11.32 5.47 -1.40
CA VAL A 54 -11.97 6.77 -1.15
C VAL A 54 -13.48 6.64 -1.04
N LYS A 55 -14.11 5.78 -1.84
CA LYS A 55 -15.56 5.51 -1.75
C LYS A 55 -15.99 4.87 -0.43
N MET A 56 -15.08 4.19 0.28
CA MET A 56 -15.42 3.56 1.57
C MET A 56 -15.44 4.57 2.73
N VAL A 57 -14.86 5.75 2.54
CA VAL A 57 -14.70 6.78 3.58
C VAL A 57 -15.66 7.95 3.39
N ALA A 58 -16.19 8.13 2.17
CA ALA A 58 -17.18 9.15 1.81
C ALA A 58 -18.61 8.60 1.89
#